data_AF-A0AAE8SZ82-F1
#
_entry.id   AF-A0AAE8SZ82-F1
#
_cell.length_a   1.000
_cell.length_b   1.000
_cell.length_c   1.000
_cell.angle_alpha   90.00
_cell.angle_beta   90.00
_cell.angle_gamma   90.00
#
_symmetry.space_group_name_H-M   'P 1'
#
loop_
_entity.id
_entity.type
_entity.pdbx_description
1 polymer ?
#
loop_
_entity_poly.entity_id
_entity_poly.type
_entity_poly.pdbx_seq_one_letter_code
_entity_poly.pdbx_strand_id
1 'polypeptide(L)'
;MAPPAATETLHETTFSTAHSGVKVQQQPKGVSRPIADMMGTWDTFTFSPIRESQVSRAMTRRYFADLDAHAETDIVIVGAGSCGLSAAYTIGRLRPDLQITIVEAGVAPGGGAWLGGQLFSAMVMRKPADAFLRELGVEYEDEGDFVVVKHAALFTSTVLSKVLAMKNVKLFNATAVEDLITRPDGDGVRIAGVVTNWTLVSMHHDDQSCMDPNTINAPVIISTTGHDGPMGAFSVKRLVSMQRVEKLGGMRGLDMQSAEDAIVKGTREIVPGLIVGGMELSEMDGSNRMGPTFGAMALSGVKAAEEALRVFDIRKKQNEA
;
A
#
# COMPACT_ATOMS: atom_id res chain seq x y z
N MET A 1 -33.05 -19.98 43.90
CA MET A 1 -33.48 -19.52 42.57
C MET A 1 -32.75 -18.21 42.30
N ALA A 2 -31.86 -18.20 41.31
CA ALA A 2 -31.02 -17.05 41.00
C ALA A 2 -31.84 -15.93 40.31
N PRO A 3 -31.50 -14.65 40.52
CA PRO A 3 -32.17 -13.54 39.84
C PRO A 3 -31.70 -13.43 38.36
N PRO A 4 -32.54 -12.87 37.47
CA PRO A 4 -32.21 -12.72 36.05
C PRO A 4 -31.13 -11.65 35.84
N ALA A 5 -30.17 -11.94 34.96
CA ALA A 5 -29.12 -11.02 34.55
C ALA A 5 -29.68 -9.83 33.77
N ALA A 6 -29.30 -8.62 34.18
CA ALA A 6 -29.56 -7.40 33.44
C ALA A 6 -28.70 -7.37 32.17
N THR A 7 -29.33 -7.34 31.00
CA THR A 7 -28.67 -7.01 29.74
C THR A 7 -28.63 -5.50 29.59
N GLU A 8 -27.47 -4.88 29.82
CA GLU A 8 -27.22 -3.50 29.44
C GLU A 8 -27.20 -3.39 27.91
N THR A 9 -28.11 -2.57 27.37
CA THR A 9 -28.10 -2.14 25.98
C THR A 9 -26.94 -1.18 25.77
N LEU A 10 -25.92 -1.62 25.02
CA LEU A 10 -24.90 -0.74 24.48
C LEU A 10 -25.55 0.27 23.55
N HIS A 11 -25.52 1.55 23.94
CA HIS A 11 -25.86 2.66 23.08
C HIS A 11 -24.86 2.71 21.91
N GLU A 12 -25.35 2.52 20.68
CA GLU A 12 -24.62 2.91 19.47
C GLU A 12 -24.48 4.44 19.46
N THR A 13 -23.29 4.94 19.76
CA THR A 13 -22.94 6.33 19.52
C THR A 13 -22.73 6.50 18.02
N THR A 14 -23.77 6.93 17.31
CA THR A 14 -23.68 7.26 15.88
C THR A 14 -22.86 8.54 15.69
N PHE A 15 -21.65 8.42 15.16
CA PHE A 15 -20.95 9.54 14.54
C PHE A 15 -21.67 9.89 13.23
N SER A 16 -22.28 11.08 13.19
CA SER A 16 -22.90 11.65 12.01
C SER A 16 -21.84 12.32 11.14
N THR A 17 -21.29 11.59 10.16
CA THR A 17 -20.71 12.21 8.96
C THR A 17 -21.82 12.35 7.93
N ALA A 18 -22.05 13.57 7.45
CA ALA A 18 -23.05 13.89 6.46
C ALA A 18 -22.67 13.28 5.09
N HIS A 19 -22.89 11.98 4.92
CA HIS A 19 -22.71 11.32 3.63
C HIS A 19 -23.94 11.55 2.76
N SER A 20 -23.72 12.20 1.63
CA SER A 20 -24.68 12.31 0.54
C SER A 20 -25.03 10.92 -0.02
N GLY A 21 -26.13 10.34 0.45
CA GLY A 21 -27.09 9.52 -0.32
C GLY A 21 -26.64 8.24 -1.02
N VAL A 22 -25.39 7.79 -0.97
CA VAL A 22 -24.97 6.51 -1.58
C VAL A 22 -25.02 5.41 -0.52
N LYS A 23 -26.15 4.69 -0.45
CA LYS A 23 -26.23 3.44 0.31
C LYS A 23 -25.25 2.44 -0.30
N VAL A 24 -24.22 2.03 0.45
CA VAL A 24 -23.47 0.81 0.15
C VAL A 24 -24.47 -0.34 0.26
N GLN A 25 -24.90 -0.90 -0.86
CA GLN A 25 -25.78 -2.07 -0.86
C GLN A 25 -24.99 -3.26 -0.29
N GLN A 26 -25.38 -3.74 0.90
CA GLN A 26 -25.34 -5.18 1.16
C GLN A 26 -26.11 -5.88 0.01
N GLN A 27 -25.64 -7.07 -0.42
CA GLN A 27 -26.20 -7.82 -1.55
C GLN A 27 -27.72 -7.62 -1.66
N PRO A 28 -28.22 -7.15 -2.82
CA PRO A 28 -29.63 -6.84 -2.93
C PRO A 28 -30.45 -8.13 -2.71
N LYS A 29 -31.51 -8.03 -1.91
CA LYS A 29 -32.62 -9.00 -1.89
C LYS A 29 -33.43 -8.90 -3.20
N GLY A 30 -32.78 -9.20 -4.32
CA GLY A 30 -33.33 -9.21 -5.67
C GLY A 30 -32.63 -10.30 -6.45
N VAL A 31 -33.43 -11.17 -7.10
CA VAL A 31 -33.08 -12.46 -7.74
C VAL A 31 -31.68 -12.47 -8.37
N SER A 32 -30.65 -12.80 -7.59
CA SER A 32 -29.36 -13.18 -8.16
C SER A 32 -29.56 -14.57 -8.75
N ARG A 33 -29.73 -14.67 -10.06
CA ARG A 33 -29.63 -15.97 -10.74
C ARG A 33 -28.17 -16.42 -10.60
N PRO A 34 -27.90 -17.62 -10.06
CA PRO A 34 -26.59 -18.23 -10.20
C PRO A 34 -26.11 -18.14 -11.66
N ILE A 35 -24.80 -17.98 -11.87
CA ILE A 35 -24.23 -17.95 -13.23
C ILE A 35 -24.64 -19.21 -14.02
N ALA A 36 -24.73 -20.35 -13.35
CA ALA A 36 -25.21 -21.61 -13.92
C ALA A 36 -26.60 -21.49 -14.56
N ASP A 37 -27.52 -20.73 -13.95
CA ASP A 37 -28.89 -20.55 -14.44
C ASP A 37 -28.97 -19.59 -15.64
N MET A 38 -27.90 -18.83 -15.92
CA MET A 38 -27.78 -17.98 -17.10
C MET A 38 -27.19 -18.73 -18.30
N MET A 39 -26.56 -19.87 -18.07
CA MET A 39 -25.91 -20.65 -19.13
C MET A 39 -26.98 -21.20 -20.09
N GLY A 40 -26.83 -20.88 -21.38
CA GLY A 40 -27.78 -21.31 -22.41
C GLY A 40 -29.02 -20.42 -22.56
N THR A 41 -29.15 -19.34 -21.77
CA THR A 41 -30.26 -18.38 -21.90
C THR A 41 -29.84 -17.05 -22.52
N TRP A 42 -28.72 -17.02 -23.25
CA TRP A 42 -28.10 -15.79 -23.77
C TRP A 42 -28.96 -15.02 -24.77
N ASP A 43 -29.84 -15.70 -25.52
CA ASP A 43 -30.77 -15.05 -26.45
C ASP A 43 -31.81 -14.17 -25.75
N THR A 44 -32.05 -14.40 -24.46
CA THR A 44 -32.96 -13.61 -23.62
C THR A 44 -32.23 -12.66 -22.67
N PHE A 45 -30.90 -12.64 -22.72
CA PHE A 45 -30.09 -11.80 -21.86
C PHE A 45 -30.21 -10.34 -22.27
N THR A 46 -30.41 -9.46 -21.29
CA THR A 46 -30.30 -8.02 -21.49
C THR A 46 -29.83 -7.35 -20.21
N PHE A 47 -28.99 -6.32 -20.35
CA PHE A 47 -28.61 -5.47 -19.23
C PHE A 47 -29.75 -4.51 -18.87
N SER A 48 -29.74 -4.02 -17.63
CA SER A 48 -30.60 -2.90 -17.26
C SER A 48 -30.21 -1.64 -18.06
N PRO A 49 -31.17 -0.77 -18.43
CA PRO A 49 -30.88 0.48 -19.14
C PRO A 49 -29.91 1.39 -18.37
N ILE A 50 -29.03 2.09 -19.10
CA ILE A 50 -28.06 3.03 -18.53
C ILE A 50 -27.81 4.19 -19.51
N ARG A 51 -27.41 5.36 -18.97
CA ARG A 51 -26.93 6.53 -19.73
C ARG A 51 -25.51 6.87 -19.33
N GLU A 52 -24.69 7.29 -20.29
CA GLU A 52 -23.24 7.53 -20.14
C GLU A 52 -22.91 8.50 -19.00
N SER A 53 -23.70 9.56 -18.84
CA SER A 53 -23.51 10.55 -17.78
C SER A 53 -23.74 9.99 -16.37
N GLN A 54 -24.50 8.90 -16.21
CA GLN A 54 -24.65 8.21 -14.93
C GLN A 54 -23.33 7.55 -14.53
N VAL A 55 -22.61 6.95 -15.50
CA VAL A 55 -21.31 6.30 -15.27
C VAL A 55 -20.24 7.34 -14.95
N SER A 56 -20.14 8.42 -15.74
CA SER A 56 -19.20 9.52 -15.49
C SER A 56 -19.38 10.10 -14.08
N ARG A 57 -20.63 10.46 -13.70
CA ARG A 57 -20.96 10.97 -12.36
C ARG A 57 -20.71 9.96 -11.25
N ALA A 58 -20.93 8.67 -11.51
CA ALA A 58 -20.72 7.63 -10.50
C ALA A 58 -19.24 7.49 -10.14
N MET A 59 -18.34 7.58 -11.13
CA MET A 59 -16.90 7.51 -10.92
C MET A 59 -16.35 8.79 -10.31
N THR A 60 -16.64 9.95 -10.92
CA THR A 60 -16.07 11.23 -10.45
C THR A 60 -16.52 11.56 -9.05
N ARG A 61 -17.79 11.35 -8.69
CA ARG A 61 -18.28 11.59 -7.32
C ARG A 61 -17.48 10.80 -6.28
N ARG A 62 -17.09 9.56 -6.58
CA ARG A 62 -16.33 8.71 -5.66
C ARG A 62 -14.86 9.11 -5.64
N TYR A 63 -14.24 9.27 -6.81
CA TYR A 63 -12.83 9.63 -6.90
C TYR A 63 -12.54 10.98 -6.22
N PHE A 64 -13.41 11.98 -6.40
CA PHE A 64 -13.26 13.27 -5.72
C PHE A 64 -13.61 13.22 -4.24
N ALA A 65 -14.50 12.32 -3.80
CA ALA A 65 -14.69 12.08 -2.36
C ALA A 65 -13.44 11.45 -1.73
N ASP A 66 -12.76 10.54 -2.44
CA ASP A 66 -11.49 9.97 -2.00
C ASP A 66 -10.40 11.05 -1.98
N LEU A 67 -10.30 11.91 -3.00
CA LEU A 67 -9.34 13.02 -3.02
C LEU A 67 -9.54 13.99 -1.85
N ASP A 68 -10.79 14.33 -1.52
CA ASP A 68 -11.14 15.21 -0.41
C ASP A 68 -10.74 14.57 0.94
N ALA A 69 -11.20 13.34 1.18
CA ALA A 69 -10.92 12.63 2.42
C ALA A 69 -9.43 12.32 2.63
N HIS A 70 -8.68 12.05 1.56
CA HIS A 70 -7.27 11.68 1.62
C HIS A 70 -6.30 12.84 1.39
N ALA A 71 -6.77 14.08 1.24
CA ALA A 71 -5.90 15.26 1.22
C ALA A 71 -5.14 15.44 2.56
N GLU A 72 -5.79 15.08 3.67
CA GLU A 72 -5.20 14.87 5.00
C GLU A 72 -5.44 13.41 5.40
N THR A 73 -4.37 12.65 5.63
CA THR A 73 -4.46 11.22 5.95
C THR A 73 -3.54 10.84 7.10
N ASP A 74 -3.73 9.67 7.70
CA ASP A 74 -2.91 9.22 8.83
C ASP A 74 -1.59 8.60 8.36
N ILE A 75 -1.62 7.72 7.35
CA ILE A 75 -0.43 7.04 6.84
C ILE A 75 -0.45 7.05 5.31
N VAL A 76 0.66 7.46 4.69
CA VAL A 76 0.91 7.29 3.25
C VAL A 76 1.87 6.12 3.02
N ILE A 77 1.55 5.26 2.07
CA ILE A 77 2.43 4.19 1.57
C ILE A 77 2.76 4.47 0.11
N VAL A 78 4.04 4.66 -0.21
CA VAL A 78 4.51 4.93 -1.57
C VAL A 78 5.03 3.63 -2.20
N GLY A 79 4.39 3.22 -3.29
CA GLY A 79 4.66 1.97 -4.00
C GLY A 79 3.85 0.80 -3.45
N ALA A 80 2.91 0.29 -4.23
CA ALA A 80 2.09 -0.89 -3.96
C ALA A 80 2.79 -2.18 -4.41
N GLY A 81 4.09 -2.32 -4.14
CA GLY A 81 4.84 -3.56 -4.33
C GLY A 81 4.53 -4.59 -3.22
N SER A 82 5.21 -5.75 -3.24
CA SER A 82 5.03 -6.78 -2.22
C SER A 82 5.29 -6.27 -0.80
N CYS A 83 6.31 -5.43 -0.59
CA CYS A 83 6.60 -4.82 0.71
C CYS A 83 5.50 -3.82 1.15
N GLY A 84 5.15 -2.86 0.29
CA GLY A 84 4.12 -1.85 0.57
C GLY A 84 2.74 -2.45 0.81
N LEU A 85 2.33 -3.45 0.02
CA LEU A 85 1.08 -4.18 0.23
C LEU A 85 1.08 -4.99 1.52
N SER A 86 2.23 -5.57 1.91
CA SER A 86 2.35 -6.29 3.20
C SER A 86 2.26 -5.34 4.39
N ALA A 87 2.86 -4.14 4.29
CA ALA A 87 2.70 -3.08 5.27
C ALA A 87 1.24 -2.62 5.36
N ALA A 88 0.61 -2.32 4.21
CA ALA A 88 -0.79 -1.88 4.14
C ALA A 88 -1.74 -2.90 4.77
N TYR A 89 -1.58 -4.19 4.45
CA TYR A 89 -2.38 -5.27 5.02
C TYR A 89 -2.24 -5.33 6.55
N THR A 90 -1.00 -5.25 7.04
CA THR A 90 -0.71 -5.35 8.48
C THR A 90 -1.29 -4.16 9.24
N ILE A 91 -1.07 -2.92 8.77
CA ILE A 91 -1.59 -1.71 9.41
C ILE A 91 -3.11 -1.68 9.34
N GLY A 92 -3.69 -1.91 8.15
CA GLY A 92 -5.13 -1.83 7.95
C GLY A 92 -5.92 -2.82 8.80
N ARG A 93 -5.35 -4.00 9.07
CA ARG A 93 -5.92 -4.99 9.99
C ARG A 93 -5.78 -4.58 11.46
N LEU A 94 -4.61 -4.08 11.88
CA LEU A 94 -4.32 -3.77 13.28
C LEU A 94 -4.92 -2.45 13.75
N ARG A 95 -5.09 -1.49 12.84
CA ARG A 95 -5.58 -0.14 13.10
C ARG A 95 -6.67 0.26 12.10
N PRO A 96 -7.86 -0.35 12.19
CA PRO A 96 -8.99 -0.02 11.32
C PRO A 96 -9.49 1.43 11.52
N ASP A 97 -9.04 2.11 12.58
CA ASP A 97 -9.30 3.52 12.87
C ASP A 97 -8.43 4.49 12.07
N LEU A 98 -7.29 4.04 11.54
CA LEU A 98 -6.36 4.89 10.78
C LEU A 98 -6.67 4.89 9.30
N GLN A 99 -6.65 6.06 8.67
CA GLN A 99 -6.78 6.22 7.23
C GLN A 99 -5.44 5.95 6.51
N ILE A 100 -5.43 4.99 5.59
CA ILE A 100 -4.23 4.54 4.87
C ILE A 100 -4.36 4.89 3.40
N THR A 101 -3.45 5.73 2.91
CA THR A 101 -3.37 6.15 1.51
C THR A 101 -2.20 5.45 0.82
N ILE A 102 -2.49 4.59 -0.16
CA ILE A 102 -1.46 3.96 -1.00
C ILE A 102 -1.35 4.74 -2.31
N VAL A 103 -0.15 5.21 -2.63
CA VAL A 103 0.16 5.89 -3.89
C VAL A 103 1.03 4.98 -4.75
N GLU A 104 0.53 4.59 -5.92
CA GLU A 104 1.17 3.65 -6.83
C GLU A 104 1.32 4.28 -8.22
N ALA A 105 2.56 4.37 -8.70
CA ALA A 105 2.87 4.99 -9.98
C ALA A 105 2.29 4.19 -11.16
N GLY A 106 2.32 2.86 -11.12
CA GLY A 106 1.79 2.01 -12.16
C GLY A 106 0.26 2.04 -12.21
N VAL A 107 -0.30 1.76 -13.40
CA VAL A 107 -1.74 1.46 -13.52
C VAL A 107 -2.06 0.18 -12.76
N ALA A 108 -1.20 -0.84 -12.88
CA ALA A 108 -1.34 -2.09 -12.15
C ALA A 108 -0.45 -2.09 -10.90
N PRO A 109 -1.01 -2.25 -9.68
CA PRO A 109 -0.21 -2.44 -8.47
C PRO A 109 0.46 -3.82 -8.46
N GLY A 110 1.25 -4.09 -7.43
CA GLY A 110 1.97 -5.36 -7.21
C GLY A 110 3.48 -5.27 -7.49
N GLY A 111 3.93 -4.21 -8.16
CA GLY A 111 5.33 -4.02 -8.51
C GLY A 111 5.94 -5.22 -9.22
N GLY A 112 7.12 -5.66 -8.79
CA GLY A 112 7.81 -6.83 -9.35
C GLY A 112 7.26 -8.19 -8.91
N ALA A 113 6.24 -8.25 -8.05
CA ALA A 113 5.75 -9.51 -7.45
C ALA A 113 4.73 -10.27 -8.32
N TRP A 114 4.69 -10.00 -9.62
CA TRP A 114 3.85 -10.75 -10.56
C TRP A 114 4.53 -12.01 -11.09
N LEU A 115 5.86 -12.08 -10.99
CA LEU A 115 6.69 -13.17 -11.49
C LEU A 115 7.75 -13.53 -10.44
N GLY A 116 8.36 -14.70 -10.61
CA GLY A 116 9.62 -15.07 -9.98
C GLY A 116 10.82 -14.56 -10.79
N GLY A 117 11.93 -15.28 -10.76
CA GLY A 117 13.13 -14.95 -11.54
C GLY A 117 12.95 -15.22 -13.04
N GLN A 118 13.54 -14.37 -13.88
CA GLN A 118 13.66 -14.60 -15.33
C GLN A 118 12.33 -14.94 -16.04
N LEU A 119 11.24 -14.28 -15.63
CA LEU A 119 9.87 -14.49 -16.13
C LEU A 119 9.22 -15.84 -15.76
N PHE A 120 9.85 -16.65 -14.90
CA PHE A 120 9.19 -17.82 -14.32
C PHE A 120 8.14 -17.42 -13.28
N SER A 121 7.30 -18.37 -12.88
CA SER A 121 6.10 -18.08 -12.07
C SER A 121 6.27 -18.23 -10.56
N ALA A 122 7.01 -19.27 -10.12
CA ALA A 122 7.06 -19.67 -8.72
C ALA A 122 7.64 -18.57 -7.82
N MET A 123 7.03 -18.39 -6.65
CA MET A 123 7.48 -17.42 -5.65
C MET A 123 8.01 -18.16 -4.43
N VAL A 124 9.32 -18.06 -4.23
CA VAL A 124 10.02 -18.67 -3.10
C VAL A 124 10.02 -17.70 -1.92
N MET A 125 9.71 -18.20 -0.73
CA MET A 125 9.82 -17.47 0.53
C MET A 125 10.53 -18.33 1.58
N ARG A 126 11.67 -17.87 2.08
CA ARG A 126 12.36 -18.51 3.21
C ARG A 126 11.56 -18.37 4.51
N LYS A 127 11.61 -19.39 5.37
CA LYS A 127 11.00 -19.34 6.70
C LYS A 127 11.72 -18.30 7.57
N PRO A 128 11.01 -17.54 8.43
CA PRO A 128 9.62 -17.73 8.85
C PRO A 128 8.58 -16.90 8.05
N ALA A 129 8.85 -16.50 6.80
CA ALA A 129 7.90 -15.68 6.01
C ALA A 129 6.60 -16.41 5.63
N ASP A 130 6.60 -17.74 5.71
CA ASP A 130 5.41 -18.60 5.61
C ASP A 130 4.33 -18.27 6.66
N ALA A 131 4.70 -17.64 7.78
CA ALA A 131 3.73 -17.11 8.74
C ALA A 131 2.79 -16.08 8.11
N PHE A 132 3.31 -15.21 7.24
CA PHE A 132 2.51 -14.21 6.55
C PHE A 132 1.61 -14.83 5.47
N LEU A 133 2.08 -15.88 4.79
CA LEU A 133 1.27 -16.64 3.84
C LEU A 133 0.08 -17.32 4.53
N ARG A 134 0.29 -17.91 5.71
CA ARG A 134 -0.79 -18.47 6.54
C ARG A 134 -1.80 -17.40 6.95
N GLU A 135 -1.35 -16.22 7.34
CA GLU A 135 -2.23 -15.10 7.71
C GLU A 135 -3.09 -14.64 6.51
N LEU A 136 -2.51 -14.63 5.31
CA LEU A 136 -3.24 -14.32 4.08
C LEU A 136 -4.11 -15.48 3.59
N GLY A 137 -3.87 -16.72 4.02
CA GLY A 137 -4.51 -17.90 3.45
C GLY A 137 -4.05 -18.18 2.01
N VAL A 138 -2.78 -17.88 1.69
CA VAL A 138 -2.15 -18.24 0.41
C VAL A 138 -1.54 -19.62 0.54
N GLU A 139 -1.98 -20.55 -0.30
CA GLU A 139 -1.42 -21.91 -0.34
C GLU A 139 0.03 -21.92 -0.85
N TYR A 140 0.84 -22.80 -0.27
CA TYR A 140 2.24 -23.00 -0.62
C TYR A 140 2.64 -24.45 -0.41
N GLU A 141 3.71 -24.86 -1.11
CA GLU A 141 4.40 -26.13 -0.92
C GLU A 141 5.55 -25.92 0.07
N ASP A 142 5.67 -26.79 1.08
CA ASP A 142 6.71 -26.71 2.11
C ASP A 142 7.94 -27.55 1.70
N GLU A 143 9.10 -26.91 1.58
CA GLU A 143 10.36 -27.49 1.11
C GLU A 143 11.44 -27.46 2.21
N GLY A 144 11.03 -27.44 3.49
CA GLY A 144 11.95 -27.41 4.63
C GLY A 144 12.24 -25.99 5.09
N ASP A 145 13.38 -25.41 4.73
CA ASP A 145 13.81 -24.06 5.17
C ASP A 145 13.12 -22.92 4.38
N PHE A 146 12.38 -23.27 3.34
CA PHE A 146 11.60 -22.34 2.53
C PHE A 146 10.29 -22.97 2.07
N VAL A 147 9.41 -22.13 1.54
CA VAL A 147 8.15 -22.53 0.94
C VAL A 147 8.01 -21.93 -0.45
N VAL A 148 7.17 -22.53 -1.29
CA VAL A 148 6.95 -22.11 -2.67
C VAL A 148 5.46 -21.86 -2.91
N VAL A 149 5.11 -20.62 -3.23
CA VAL A 149 3.79 -20.30 -3.76
C VAL A 149 3.79 -20.61 -5.25
N LYS A 150 2.80 -21.39 -5.72
CA LYS A 150 2.71 -21.90 -7.10
C LYS A 150 2.90 -20.82 -8.17
N HIS A 151 2.45 -19.59 -7.89
CA HIS A 151 2.66 -18.44 -8.75
C HIS A 151 2.74 -17.16 -7.91
N ALA A 152 3.71 -16.29 -8.18
CA ALA A 152 3.86 -14.97 -7.57
C ALA A 152 2.55 -14.14 -7.60
N ALA A 153 1.84 -14.18 -8.73
CA ALA A 153 0.52 -13.58 -8.90
C ALA A 153 -0.53 -14.05 -7.87
N LEU A 154 -0.48 -15.31 -7.39
CA LEU A 154 -1.41 -15.79 -6.36
C LEU A 154 -1.20 -15.05 -5.05
N PHE A 155 0.05 -14.88 -4.60
CA PHE A 155 0.36 -14.07 -3.43
C PHE A 155 -0.09 -12.63 -3.63
N THR A 156 0.34 -11.99 -4.72
CA THR A 156 0.14 -10.56 -4.98
C THR A 156 -1.34 -10.20 -5.13
N SER A 157 -2.09 -10.97 -5.91
CA SER A 157 -3.54 -10.74 -6.08
C SER A 157 -4.32 -10.99 -4.78
N THR A 158 -3.91 -11.97 -3.97
CA THR A 158 -4.58 -12.27 -2.70
C THR A 158 -4.37 -11.15 -1.68
N VAL A 159 -3.13 -10.71 -1.48
CA VAL A 159 -2.85 -9.59 -0.55
C VAL A 159 -3.51 -8.31 -1.05
N LEU A 160 -3.45 -8.01 -2.36
CA LEU A 160 -4.10 -6.86 -2.95
C LEU A 160 -5.62 -6.88 -2.71
N SER A 161 -6.27 -8.02 -2.96
CA SER A 161 -7.71 -8.18 -2.74
C SER A 161 -8.09 -7.91 -1.28
N LYS A 162 -7.34 -8.47 -0.32
CA LYS A 162 -7.59 -8.27 1.11
C LYS A 162 -7.37 -6.83 1.56
N VAL A 163 -6.32 -6.18 1.07
CA VAL A 163 -6.03 -4.76 1.33
C VAL A 163 -7.14 -3.88 0.78
N LEU A 164 -7.56 -4.07 -0.47
CA LEU A 164 -8.61 -3.27 -1.11
C LEU A 164 -10.01 -3.50 -0.52
N ALA A 165 -10.22 -4.62 0.18
CA ALA A 165 -11.47 -4.89 0.90
C ALA A 165 -11.57 -4.13 2.25
N MET A 166 -10.47 -3.54 2.74
CA MET A 166 -10.46 -2.77 3.98
C MET A 166 -11.08 -1.40 3.78
N LYS A 167 -11.99 -0.99 4.68
CA LYS A 167 -12.74 0.28 4.56
C LYS A 167 -11.88 1.53 4.76
N ASN A 168 -10.75 1.39 5.44
CA ASN A 168 -9.83 2.47 5.80
C ASN A 168 -8.62 2.57 4.86
N VAL A 169 -8.61 1.82 3.76
CA VAL A 169 -7.53 1.84 2.78
C VAL A 169 -8.04 2.42 1.46
N LYS A 170 -7.26 3.34 0.87
CA LYS A 170 -7.44 3.82 -0.48
C LYS A 170 -6.20 3.58 -1.32
N LEU A 171 -6.39 3.03 -2.52
CA LEU A 171 -5.37 2.95 -3.55
C LEU A 171 -5.56 4.05 -4.60
N PHE A 172 -4.56 4.90 -4.75
CA PHE A 172 -4.37 5.80 -5.88
C PHE A 172 -3.29 5.24 -6.79
N ASN A 173 -3.69 4.33 -7.69
CA ASN A 173 -2.84 3.86 -8.78
C ASN A 173 -2.80 4.88 -9.92
N ALA A 174 -1.87 4.72 -10.86
CA ALA A 174 -1.55 5.69 -11.91
C ALA A 174 -1.17 7.09 -11.38
N THR A 175 -0.70 7.15 -10.13
CA THR A 175 -0.35 8.38 -9.42
C THR A 175 1.08 8.25 -8.91
N ALA A 176 1.99 9.12 -9.35
CA ALA A 176 3.38 9.12 -8.93
C ALA A 176 3.59 10.12 -7.78
N VAL A 177 4.58 9.82 -6.93
CA VAL A 177 5.13 10.79 -5.98
C VAL A 177 6.36 11.43 -6.63
N GLU A 178 6.36 12.76 -6.70
CA GLU A 178 7.41 13.55 -7.36
C GLU A 178 8.28 14.32 -6.36
N ASP A 179 7.73 14.61 -5.18
CA ASP A 179 8.46 15.26 -4.08
C ASP A 179 7.88 14.84 -2.72
N LEU A 180 8.56 15.24 -1.64
CA LEU A 180 8.15 15.06 -0.26
C LEU A 180 7.74 16.41 0.34
N ILE A 181 6.63 16.43 1.08
CA ILE A 181 6.25 17.60 1.87
C ILE A 181 7.12 17.61 3.12
N THR A 182 7.82 18.72 3.37
CA THR A 182 8.74 18.86 4.51
C THR A 182 8.24 19.88 5.55
N ARG A 183 8.72 19.75 6.78
CA ARG A 183 8.59 20.73 7.86
C ARG A 183 9.96 20.93 8.53
N PRO A 184 10.31 22.16 8.94
CA PRO A 184 11.49 22.38 9.78
C PRO A 184 11.41 21.56 11.08
N ASP A 185 12.50 20.91 11.47
CA ASP A 185 12.58 20.16 12.73
C ASP A 185 14.00 20.26 13.31
N GLY A 186 14.21 21.23 14.21
CA GLY A 186 15.55 21.62 14.69
C GLY A 186 16.45 22.05 13.53
N ASP A 187 17.64 21.45 13.45
CA ASP A 187 18.61 21.64 12.34
C ASP A 187 18.30 20.77 11.10
N GLY A 188 17.21 19.99 11.16
CA GLY A 188 16.81 19.03 10.15
C GLY A 188 15.46 19.34 9.50
N VAL A 189 14.92 18.33 8.83
CA VAL A 189 13.56 18.36 8.28
C VAL A 189 12.82 17.09 8.70
N ARG A 190 11.53 17.25 8.93
CA ARG A 190 10.58 16.16 9.08
C ARG A 190 9.77 16.03 7.79
N ILE A 191 9.49 14.79 7.39
CA ILE A 191 8.60 14.49 6.27
C ILE A 191 7.16 14.48 6.81
N ALA A 192 6.27 15.16 6.10
CA ALA A 192 4.90 15.48 6.56
C ALA A 192 3.85 15.31 5.44
N GLY A 193 4.22 14.65 4.35
CA GLY A 193 3.33 14.29 3.26
C GLY A 193 4.07 14.01 1.96
N VAL A 194 3.33 13.87 0.88
CA VAL A 194 3.84 13.61 -0.47
C VAL A 194 3.28 14.59 -1.49
N VAL A 195 4.09 14.91 -2.48
CA VAL A 195 3.71 15.70 -3.65
C VAL A 195 3.44 14.72 -4.78
N THR A 196 2.24 14.78 -5.36
CA THR A 196 1.70 13.76 -6.25
C THR A 196 1.32 14.34 -7.60
N ASN A 197 1.39 13.51 -8.64
CA ASN A 197 0.80 13.84 -9.92
C ASN A 197 0.33 12.56 -10.61
N TRP A 198 -0.39 12.69 -11.72
CA TRP A 198 -0.58 11.56 -12.61
C TRP A 198 0.78 11.11 -13.13
N THR A 199 1.04 9.80 -13.11
CA THR A 199 2.36 9.27 -13.53
C THR A 199 2.73 9.69 -14.96
N LEU A 200 1.75 9.82 -15.86
CA LEU A 200 1.99 10.29 -17.22
C LEU A 200 2.41 11.76 -17.26
N VAL A 201 1.88 12.61 -16.37
CA VAL A 201 2.36 13.99 -16.24
C VAL A 201 3.81 13.98 -15.76
N SER A 202 4.12 13.16 -14.74
CA SER A 202 5.47 13.02 -14.19
C SER A 202 6.52 12.57 -15.19
N MET A 203 6.14 11.74 -16.16
CA MET A 203 7.05 11.24 -17.20
C MET A 203 7.22 12.23 -18.36
N HIS A 204 6.43 13.31 -18.41
CA HIS A 204 6.31 14.20 -19.56
C HIS A 204 6.39 15.69 -19.17
N HIS A 205 7.14 16.04 -18.12
CA HIS A 205 7.36 17.42 -17.68
C HIS A 205 8.03 18.31 -18.73
N ASP A 206 8.76 17.72 -19.68
CA ASP A 206 9.44 18.44 -20.78
C ASP A 206 8.62 18.49 -22.07
N ASP A 207 7.51 17.76 -22.17
CA ASP A 207 6.73 17.60 -23.40
C ASP A 207 5.55 18.57 -23.51
N GLN A 208 5.27 19.34 -22.44
CA GLN A 208 4.15 20.27 -22.34
C GLN A 208 4.56 21.54 -21.58
N SER A 209 3.63 22.48 -21.42
CA SER A 209 3.80 23.55 -20.41
C SER A 209 3.84 22.96 -19.00
N CYS A 210 4.34 23.72 -18.03
CA CYS A 210 4.40 23.29 -16.63
C CYS A 210 3.02 22.82 -16.12
N MET A 211 2.99 21.63 -15.53
CA MET A 211 1.79 20.98 -14.98
C MET A 211 2.01 20.72 -13.50
N ASP A 212 1.60 21.69 -12.68
CA ASP A 212 1.86 21.64 -11.24
C ASP A 212 1.28 20.37 -10.57
N PRO A 213 1.95 19.86 -9.54
CA PRO A 213 1.49 18.69 -8.80
C PRO A 213 0.35 19.02 -7.82
N ASN A 214 -0.24 17.98 -7.23
CA ASN A 214 -1.14 18.03 -6.09
C ASN A 214 -0.44 17.50 -4.81
N THR A 215 -1.09 17.57 -3.65
CA THR A 215 -0.47 17.25 -2.35
C THR A 215 -1.33 16.37 -1.47
N ILE A 216 -0.67 15.53 -0.66
CA ILE A 216 -1.30 14.74 0.39
C ILE A 216 -0.49 14.92 1.68
N ASN A 217 -1.12 15.46 2.72
CA ASN A 217 -0.54 15.62 4.05
C ASN A 217 -0.66 14.32 4.84
N ALA A 218 0.42 13.92 5.52
CA ALA A 218 0.42 12.77 6.42
C ALA A 218 1.52 12.86 7.48
N PRO A 219 1.26 12.47 8.74
CA PRO A 219 2.29 12.46 9.77
C PRO A 219 3.34 11.35 9.54
N VAL A 220 2.98 10.24 8.90
CA VAL A 220 3.89 9.11 8.64
C VAL A 220 3.80 8.65 7.19
N ILE A 221 4.96 8.54 6.55
CA ILE A 221 5.15 8.07 5.19
C ILE A 221 5.97 6.78 5.24
N ILE A 222 5.51 5.73 4.58
CA ILE A 222 6.24 4.48 4.34
C ILE A 222 6.62 4.43 2.86
N SER A 223 7.91 4.50 2.53
CA SER A 223 8.41 4.39 1.17
C SER A 223 8.90 2.97 0.88
N THR A 224 8.32 2.35 -0.14
CA THR A 224 8.59 0.98 -0.57
C THR A 224 8.69 0.90 -2.10
N THR A 225 9.37 1.87 -2.72
CA THR A 225 9.40 2.07 -4.18
C THR A 225 10.35 1.12 -4.93
N GLY A 226 10.94 0.14 -4.24
CA GLY A 226 11.92 -0.78 -4.83
C GLY A 226 13.29 -0.12 -5.03
N HIS A 227 14.21 -0.82 -5.70
CA HIS A 227 15.61 -0.37 -5.85
C HIS A 227 15.92 0.24 -7.22
N ASP A 228 15.30 -0.25 -8.30
CA ASP A 228 15.67 0.09 -9.68
C ASP A 228 14.44 0.53 -10.49
N GLY A 229 14.69 1.14 -11.65
CA GLY A 229 13.70 1.71 -12.57
C GLY A 229 13.54 3.22 -12.45
N PRO A 230 12.83 3.85 -13.40
CA PRO A 230 12.69 5.32 -13.48
C PRO A 230 12.13 5.97 -12.22
N MET A 231 11.27 5.25 -11.47
CA MET A 231 10.63 5.71 -10.23
C MET A 231 11.13 4.96 -8.98
N GLY A 232 12.14 4.09 -9.12
CA GLY A 232 12.65 3.26 -8.04
C GLY A 232 13.52 4.05 -7.06
N ALA A 233 13.49 3.65 -5.79
CA ALA A 233 14.24 4.25 -4.70
C ALA A 233 14.02 5.77 -4.56
N PHE A 234 12.80 6.22 -4.81
CA PHE A 234 12.45 7.63 -4.92
C PHE A 234 12.82 8.42 -3.66
N SER A 235 12.30 8.00 -2.49
CA SER A 235 12.40 8.80 -1.28
C SER A 235 13.84 8.90 -0.80
N VAL A 236 14.60 7.80 -0.88
CA VAL A 236 16.01 7.79 -0.48
C VAL A 236 16.88 8.63 -1.43
N LYS A 237 16.63 8.60 -2.75
CA LYS A 237 17.27 9.51 -3.71
C LYS A 237 16.90 10.96 -3.42
N ARG A 238 15.64 11.22 -3.07
CA ARG A 238 15.16 12.56 -2.74
C ARG A 238 15.85 13.12 -1.50
N LEU A 239 16.02 12.31 -0.44
CA LEU A 239 16.78 12.70 0.75
C LEU A 239 18.22 13.16 0.44
N VAL A 240 18.89 12.53 -0.52
CA VAL A 240 20.22 12.95 -0.97
C VAL A 240 20.17 14.30 -1.68
N SER A 241 19.22 14.48 -2.61
CA SER A 241 19.05 15.78 -3.30
C SER A 241 18.68 16.94 -2.36
N MET A 242 17.97 16.65 -1.26
CA MET A 242 17.64 17.59 -0.19
C MET A 242 18.79 17.77 0.83
N GLN A 243 19.95 17.16 0.58
CA GLN A 243 21.13 17.22 1.46
C GLN A 243 20.83 16.77 2.90
N ARG A 244 19.88 15.84 3.07
CA ARG A 244 19.54 15.24 4.37
C ARG A 244 20.35 13.96 4.62
N VAL A 245 20.80 13.34 3.54
CA VAL A 245 21.72 12.20 3.54
C VAL A 245 22.87 12.57 2.60
N GLU A 246 24.12 12.34 3.02
CA GLU A 246 25.30 12.71 2.22
C GLU A 246 25.29 12.01 0.85
N LYS A 247 25.02 10.70 0.85
CA LYS A 247 24.98 9.84 -0.33
C LYS A 247 24.23 8.55 -0.03
N LEU A 248 23.78 7.87 -1.08
CA LEU A 248 23.26 6.52 -0.98
C LEU A 248 24.39 5.53 -0.65
N GLY A 249 24.05 4.48 0.12
CA GLY A 249 24.93 3.34 0.29
C GLY A 249 25.14 2.58 -1.03
N GLY A 250 24.09 2.50 -1.85
CA GLY A 250 24.07 1.84 -3.15
C GLY A 250 23.94 0.32 -3.04
N MET A 251 22.89 -0.25 -3.64
CA MET A 251 22.63 -1.70 -3.60
C MET A 251 23.87 -2.50 -4.07
N ARG A 252 24.20 -3.57 -3.35
CA ARG A 252 25.39 -4.41 -3.59
C ARG A 252 25.06 -5.65 -4.43
N GLY A 253 26.04 -6.55 -4.51
CA GLY A 253 25.90 -7.84 -5.19
C GLY A 253 24.79 -8.72 -4.62
N LEU A 254 24.51 -9.83 -5.30
CA LEU A 254 23.49 -10.77 -4.86
C LEU A 254 24.07 -11.73 -3.81
N ASP A 255 23.50 -11.70 -2.61
CA ASP A 255 23.74 -12.67 -1.53
C ASP A 255 22.45 -12.79 -0.71
N MET A 256 21.67 -13.83 -0.96
CA MET A 256 20.35 -14.04 -0.34
C MET A 256 20.40 -14.14 1.18
N GLN A 257 21.45 -14.76 1.73
CA GLN A 257 21.52 -15.03 3.17
C GLN A 257 21.68 -13.72 3.95
N SER A 258 22.63 -12.89 3.54
CA SER A 258 22.88 -11.60 4.18
C SER A 258 21.83 -10.55 3.80
N ALA A 259 21.36 -10.55 2.55
CA ALA A 259 20.40 -9.55 2.05
C ALA A 259 19.07 -9.59 2.79
N GLU A 260 18.42 -10.76 2.89
CA GLU A 260 17.08 -10.84 3.46
C GLU A 260 17.05 -10.41 4.92
N ASP A 261 18.04 -10.88 5.70
CA ASP A 261 18.20 -10.49 7.11
C ASP A 261 18.46 -8.99 7.27
N ALA A 262 19.34 -8.42 6.44
CA ALA A 262 19.69 -7.01 6.50
C ALA A 262 18.47 -6.12 6.20
N ILE A 263 17.68 -6.47 5.18
CA ILE A 263 16.51 -5.67 4.79
C ILE A 263 15.41 -5.71 5.85
N VAL A 264 15.10 -6.89 6.40
CA VAL A 264 14.08 -6.99 7.45
C VAL A 264 14.52 -6.26 8.71
N LYS A 265 15.75 -6.51 9.22
CA LYS A 265 16.27 -5.89 10.45
C LYS A 265 16.51 -4.39 10.31
N GLY A 266 16.85 -3.94 9.10
CA GLY A 266 17.11 -2.53 8.82
C GLY A 266 15.86 -1.69 8.60
N THR A 267 14.69 -2.28 8.36
CA THR A 267 13.46 -1.52 8.08
C THR A 267 13.10 -0.62 9.25
N ARG A 268 13.08 0.71 9.03
CA ARG A 268 12.99 1.73 10.09
C ARG A 268 12.59 3.11 9.58
N GLU A 269 12.31 4.00 10.52
CA GLU A 269 12.26 5.45 10.27
C GLU A 269 13.67 5.99 9.98
N ILE A 270 13.90 6.46 8.75
CA ILE A 270 15.21 6.96 8.29
C ILE A 270 15.42 8.42 8.70
N VAL A 271 14.38 9.24 8.52
CA VAL A 271 14.29 10.61 9.03
C VAL A 271 12.91 10.78 9.66
N PRO A 272 12.70 11.74 10.58
CA PRO A 272 11.38 11.95 11.20
C PRO A 272 10.25 11.97 10.17
N GLY A 273 9.27 11.08 10.34
CA GLY A 273 8.10 10.94 9.47
C GLY A 273 8.29 10.05 8.23
N LEU A 274 9.51 9.59 7.90
CA LEU A 274 9.75 8.74 6.72
C LEU A 274 10.37 7.39 7.12
N ILE A 275 9.57 6.35 6.96
CA ILE A 275 9.96 4.95 7.09
C ILE A 275 10.32 4.39 5.71
N VAL A 276 11.41 3.63 5.63
CA VAL A 276 11.82 2.97 4.39
C VAL A 276 11.95 1.48 4.64
N GLY A 277 11.37 0.70 3.72
CA GLY A 277 11.40 -0.76 3.74
C GLY A 277 11.54 -1.35 2.34
N GLY A 278 11.59 -2.68 2.28
CA GLY A 278 11.78 -3.44 1.05
C GLY A 278 13.11 -3.12 0.38
N MET A 279 13.18 -3.32 -0.93
CA MET A 279 14.42 -3.13 -1.66
C MET A 279 14.86 -1.66 -1.79
N GLU A 280 14.00 -0.68 -1.55
CA GLU A 280 14.43 0.72 -1.48
C GLU A 280 15.46 0.96 -0.35
N LEU A 281 15.31 0.24 0.76
CA LEU A 281 16.25 0.31 1.87
C LEU A 281 17.66 -0.18 1.49
N SER A 282 17.76 -1.09 0.52
CA SER A 282 19.05 -1.59 0.05
C SER A 282 19.91 -0.49 -0.58
N GLU A 283 19.28 0.51 -1.22
CA GLU A 283 19.96 1.67 -1.79
C GLU A 283 20.40 2.66 -0.71
N MET A 284 19.57 2.85 0.33
CA MET A 284 19.93 3.68 1.48
C MET A 284 21.13 3.11 2.23
N ASP A 285 21.05 1.85 2.65
CA ASP A 285 22.03 1.24 3.56
C ASP A 285 23.22 0.60 2.82
N GLY A 286 23.09 0.37 1.51
CA GLY A 286 24.10 -0.33 0.71
C GLY A 286 24.18 -1.81 1.05
N SER A 287 23.01 -2.46 1.17
CA SER A 287 22.88 -3.91 1.44
C SER A 287 22.96 -4.74 0.15
N ASN A 288 23.26 -6.04 0.29
CA ASN A 288 23.15 -7.00 -0.81
C ASN A 288 21.70 -7.14 -1.28
N ARG A 289 21.52 -7.57 -2.53
CA ARG A 289 20.20 -7.93 -3.09
C ARG A 289 19.94 -9.43 -2.95
N MET A 290 18.67 -9.84 -2.86
CA MET A 290 18.29 -11.25 -2.75
C MET A 290 17.87 -11.90 -4.08
N GLY A 291 17.56 -11.12 -5.12
CA GLY A 291 17.07 -11.69 -6.38
C GLY A 291 15.69 -12.35 -6.21
N PRO A 292 15.44 -13.56 -6.76
CA PRO A 292 14.09 -14.13 -6.86
C PRO A 292 13.60 -14.87 -5.60
N THR A 293 13.76 -14.26 -4.42
CA THR A 293 13.15 -14.71 -3.15
C THR A 293 12.45 -13.53 -2.47
N PHE A 294 11.29 -13.77 -1.85
CA PHE A 294 10.35 -12.72 -1.47
C PHE A 294 10.07 -12.64 0.04
N GLY A 295 10.70 -13.51 0.85
CA GLY A 295 10.47 -13.57 2.29
C GLY A 295 10.78 -12.24 2.99
N ALA A 296 11.91 -11.62 2.63
CA ALA A 296 12.27 -10.30 3.14
C ALA A 296 11.28 -9.20 2.79
N MET A 297 10.63 -9.24 1.62
CA MET A 297 9.67 -8.20 1.25
C MET A 297 8.41 -8.26 2.11
N ALA A 298 7.90 -9.46 2.37
CA ALA A 298 6.74 -9.65 3.25
C ALA A 298 7.06 -9.17 4.68
N LEU A 299 8.16 -9.67 5.26
CA LEU A 299 8.51 -9.37 6.65
C LEU A 299 9.06 -7.95 6.85
N SER A 300 9.71 -7.36 5.85
CA SER A 300 10.05 -5.94 5.87
C SER A 300 8.78 -5.08 5.86
N GLY A 301 7.74 -5.45 5.10
CA GLY A 301 6.45 -4.76 5.17
C GLY A 301 5.80 -4.84 6.55
N VAL A 302 5.86 -6.01 7.20
CA VAL A 302 5.40 -6.20 8.59
C VAL A 302 6.21 -5.31 9.55
N LYS A 303 7.54 -5.24 9.40
CA LYS A 303 8.38 -4.37 10.23
C LYS A 303 8.10 -2.89 9.98
N ALA A 304 7.87 -2.48 8.73
CA ALA A 304 7.49 -1.10 8.40
C ALA A 304 6.15 -0.72 9.05
N ALA A 305 5.19 -1.65 9.10
CA ALA A 305 3.94 -1.47 9.83
C ALA A 305 4.17 -1.28 11.34
N GLU A 306 4.99 -2.14 11.96
CA GLU A 306 5.36 -2.02 13.37
C GLU A 306 5.99 -0.65 13.67
N GLU A 307 6.92 -0.19 12.84
CA GLU A 307 7.57 1.11 12.99
C GLU A 307 6.60 2.27 12.83
N ALA A 308 5.69 2.19 11.84
CA ALA A 308 4.68 3.22 11.62
C ALA A 308 3.79 3.37 12.85
N LEU A 309 3.30 2.26 13.41
CA LEU A 309 2.49 2.28 14.63
C LEU A 309 3.26 2.79 15.84
N ARG A 310 4.56 2.48 15.93
CA ARG A 310 5.44 2.96 17.02
C ARG A 310 5.60 4.48 17.01
N VAL A 311 5.75 5.08 15.83
CA VAL A 311 6.03 6.53 15.70
C VAL A 311 4.79 7.39 15.48
N PHE A 312 3.65 6.78 15.13
CA PHE A 312 2.44 7.46 14.69
C PHE A 312 2.01 8.61 15.60
N ASP A 313 1.77 8.36 16.90
CA ASP A 313 1.24 9.37 17.81
C ASP A 313 2.20 10.55 18.00
N ILE A 314 3.51 10.28 17.98
CA ILE A 314 4.55 11.32 18.05
C ILE A 314 4.47 12.21 16.81
N ARG A 315 4.41 11.61 15.62
CA ARG A 315 4.40 12.37 14.36
C ARG A 315 3.08 13.09 14.13
N LYS A 316 1.95 12.49 14.53
CA LYS A 316 0.63 13.12 14.47
C LYS A 316 0.60 14.40 15.31
N LYS A 317 1.04 14.32 16.57
CA LYS A 317 1.15 15.49 17.44
C LYS A 317 2.05 16.59 16.87
N GLN A 318 3.15 16.22 16.21
CA GLN A 318 4.04 17.18 15.56
C GLN A 318 3.44 17.80 14.28
N ASN A 319 2.48 17.15 13.63
CA ASN A 319 1.87 17.64 12.39
C ASN A 319 0.65 18.53 12.65
N GLU A 320 0.02 18.41 13.81
CA GLU A 320 -1.12 19.23 14.26
C GLU A 320 -0.67 20.54 14.94
N ALA A 321 0.61 20.67 15.29
CA ALA A 321 1.21 21.85 15.91
C ALA A 321 1.79 22.81 14.86
#